data_AF-A0A9J6GZY7-F1
#
_entry.id   AF-A0A9J6GZY7-F1
#
_cell.length_a   1.000
_cell.length_b   1.000
_cell.length_c   1.000
_cell.angle_alpha   90.00
_cell.angle_beta   90.00
_cell.angle_gamma   90.00
#
_symmetry.space_group_name_H-M   'P 1'
#
loop_
_entity.id
_entity.type
_entity.pdbx_description
1 polymer ?
#
loop_
_entity_poly.entity_id
_entity_poly.type
_entity_poly.pdbx_seq_one_letter_code
_entity_poly.pdbx_strand_id
1 'polypeptide(L)' 'MQEVNASKPEDVLHAQIETLPPKQQQCVMQCFSAAKKRSSKGNVYSKDWILECMLMKMKSTKLYEHLRKHIISLQVRVP' A
#
# COMPACT_ATOMS: atom_id res chain seq x y z
N MET A 1 25.11 10.88 4.39
CA MET A 1 24.23 12.06 4.30
C MET A 1 22.81 11.54 4.19
N GLN A 2 21.93 11.85 5.14
CA GLN A 2 20.49 11.61 4.96
C GLN A 2 19.97 12.78 4.14
N GLU A 3 19.54 12.53 2.91
CA GLU A 3 18.79 13.51 2.14
C GLU A 3 17.53 13.83 2.95
N VAL A 4 17.43 15.07 3.41
CA VAL A 4 16.23 15.55 4.09
C VAL A 4 15.13 15.53 3.03
N ASN A 5 14.22 14.57 3.11
CA ASN A 5 13.08 14.46 2.20
C ASN A 5 12.33 15.79 2.23
N ALA A 6 12.54 16.65 1.23
CA ALA A 6 11.83 17.90 1.10
C ALA A 6 10.34 17.57 1.01
N SER A 7 9.56 17.99 2.00
CA SER A 7 8.11 17.80 2.01
C SER A 7 7.53 18.52 0.80
N LYS A 8 7.20 17.77 -0.25
CA LYS A 8 6.53 18.33 -1.42
C LYS A 8 5.09 18.73 -1.03
N PRO A 9 4.54 19.79 -1.63
CA PRO A 9 3.14 20.13 -1.43
C PRO A 9 2.24 18.98 -1.91
N GLU A 10 1.15 18.70 -1.18
CA GLU A 10 0.24 17.58 -1.48
C GLU A 10 -0.34 17.68 -2.90
N ASP A 11 -0.60 18.89 -3.42
CA ASP A 11 -1.11 19.11 -4.78
C ASP A 11 -0.16 18.58 -5.88
N VAL A 12 1.15 18.75 -5.69
CA VAL A 12 2.16 18.26 -6.65
C VAL A 12 2.23 16.74 -6.63
N LEU A 13 2.01 16.14 -5.46
CA LEU A 13 1.98 14.68 -5.31
C LEU A 13 0.74 14.10 -6.00
N HIS A 14 -0.43 14.72 -5.82
CA HIS A 14 -1.67 14.29 -6.48
C HIS A 14 -1.55 14.33 -8.01
N ALA A 15 -1.04 15.43 -8.57
CA ALA A 15 -0.82 15.55 -10.01
C ALA A 15 0.12 14.45 -10.56
N GLN A 16 1.15 14.08 -9.82
CA GLN A 16 2.05 12.99 -10.23
C GLN A 16 1.37 11.62 -10.12
N ILE A 17 0.57 11.40 -9.08
CA ILE A 17 -0.17 10.14 -8.90
C ILE A 17 -1.17 9.98 -10.04
N GLU A 18 -1.89 11.03 -10.43
CA GLU A 18 -2.89 10.97 -11.51
C GLU A 18 -2.31 10.51 -12.86
N THR A 19 -1.02 10.71 -13.11
CA THR A 19 -0.36 10.22 -14.33
C THR A 19 -0.11 8.72 -14.34
N LEU A 20 -0.18 8.05 -13.19
CA LEU A 20 0.08 6.61 -13.06
C LEU A 20 -1.14 5.79 -13.49
N PRO A 21 -0.95 4.52 -13.91
CA PRO A 21 -2.05 3.58 -14.09
C PRO A 21 -2.89 3.43 -12.81
N PRO A 22 -4.22 3.24 -12.89
CA PRO A 22 -5.13 3.23 -11.73
C PRO A 22 -4.69 2.32 -10.58
N LYS A 23 -4.15 1.14 -10.91
CA LYS A 23 -3.63 0.19 -9.92
C LYS A 23 -2.40 0.71 -9.17
N GLN A 24 -1.51 1.40 -9.88
CA GLN A 24 -0.34 2.02 -9.28
C GLN A 24 -0.74 3.23 -8.42
N GLN A 25 -1.72 4.02 -8.86
CA GLN A 25 -2.29 5.10 -8.06
C GLN A 25 -2.78 4.62 -6.70
N GLN A 26 -3.60 3.56 -6.71
CA GLN A 26 -4.13 2.95 -5.50
C GLN A 26 -3.02 2.42 -4.59
N CYS A 27 -2.03 1.74 -5.14
CA CYS A 27 -0.86 1.26 -4.39
C CYS A 27 -0.14 2.42 -3.68
N VAL A 28 0.17 3.49 -4.40
CA VAL A 28 0.90 4.63 -3.89
C VAL A 28 0.10 5.33 -2.78
N MET A 29 -1.19 5.57 -3.00
CA MET A 29 -2.09 6.15 -1.99
C MET A 29 -2.19 5.29 -0.72
N GLN A 30 -2.23 3.97 -0.87
CA GLN A 30 -2.25 3.04 0.24
C GLN A 30 -0.92 3.05 1.01
N CYS A 31 0.22 3.12 0.33
CA CYS A 31 1.53 3.26 0.96
C CYS A 31 1.60 4.52 1.82
N PHE A 32 1.18 5.68 1.30
CA PHE A 32 1.14 6.93 2.07
C PHE A 32 0.18 6.85 3.26
N SER A 33 -1.03 6.30 3.04
CA SER A 33 -2.02 6.11 4.09
C SER A 33 -1.53 5.17 5.20
N ALA A 34 -0.81 4.11 4.84
CA ALA A 34 -0.23 3.16 5.79
C ALA A 34 0.96 3.79 6.55
N ALA A 35 1.84 4.52 5.86
CA ALA A 35 2.99 5.19 6.45
C ALA A 35 2.60 6.32 7.42
N LYS A 36 1.51 7.04 7.15
CA LYS A 36 0.99 8.11 8.04
C LYS A 36 0.39 7.57 9.33
N LYS A 37 -0.01 6.29 9.37
CA LYS A 37 -0.66 5.69 10.54
C LYS A 37 0.37 5.10 11.49
N ARG A 38 0.18 5.35 12.79
CA ARG A 38 1.00 4.76 13.87
C ARG A 38 0.77 3.25 14.04
N SER A 39 -0.32 2.71 13.49
CA SER A 39 -0.67 1.29 13.57
C SER A 39 -1.32 0.79 12.28
N SER A 40 -1.04 -0.45 11.93
CA SER A 40 -1.67 -1.17 10.82
C SER A 40 -3.10 -1.66 11.13
N LYS A 41 -3.56 -1.52 12.39
CA LYS A 41 -4.93 -1.87 12.78
C LYS A 41 -5.93 -0.89 12.15
N GLY A 42 -6.98 -1.42 11.53
CA GLY A 42 -8.07 -0.61 10.97
C GLY A 42 -7.76 0.03 9.61
N ASN A 43 -6.80 -0.51 8.86
CA ASN A 43 -6.56 -0.03 7.50
C ASN A 43 -7.70 -0.49 6.57
N VAL A 44 -8.33 0.45 5.86
CA VAL A 44 -9.44 0.19 4.95
C VAL A 44 -8.86 -0.16 3.59
N TYR A 45 -9.20 -1.33 3.07
CA TYR A 45 -8.76 -1.78 1.75
C TYR A 45 -9.96 -1.88 0.82
N SER A 46 -9.73 -1.63 -0.47
CA SER A 46 -10.75 -1.87 -1.49
C SER A 46 -11.07 -3.37 -1.59
N LYS A 47 -12.28 -3.70 -2.05
CA LYS A 47 -12.69 -5.09 -2.28
C LYS A 47 -11.73 -5.81 -3.22
N ASP A 48 -11.29 -5.14 -4.28
CA ASP A 48 -10.34 -5.67 -5.25
C ASP A 48 -8.99 -6.00 -4.62
N TRP A 49 -8.49 -5.14 -3.72
CA TRP A 49 -7.24 -5.36 -3.00
C TRP A 49 -7.32 -6.60 -2.09
N ILE A 50 -8.45 -6.78 -1.41
CA ILE A 50 -8.68 -7.95 -0.56
C ILE A 50 -8.73 -9.20 -1.45
N LEU A 51 -9.42 -9.15 -2.58
CA LEU A 51 -9.51 -10.26 -3.53
C LEU A 51 -8.12 -10.66 -4.06
N GLU A 52 -7.29 -9.67 -4.44
CA GLU A 52 -5.90 -9.93 -4.87
C GLU A 52 -5.08 -10.60 -3.77
N CYS A 53 -5.23 -10.15 -2.51
CA CYS A 53 -4.58 -10.80 -1.37
C CYS A 53 -5.05 -12.25 -1.18
N MET A 54 -6.35 -12.53 -1.36
CA MET A 54 -6.88 -13.90 -1.29
C MET A 54 -6.30 -14.76 -2.41
N LEU A 55 -6.30 -14.29 -3.66
CA LEU A 55 -5.75 -15.01 -4.80
C LEU A 55 -4.25 -15.29 -4.63
N MET A 56 -3.49 -14.32 -4.10
CA MET A 56 -2.07 -14.51 -3.80
C MET A 56 -1.85 -15.57 -2.73
N LYS A 57 -2.67 -15.56 -1.66
CA LYS A 57 -2.63 -16.57 -0.60
C LYS A 57 -3.01 -17.96 -1.11
N MET A 58 -4.03 -18.06 -1.97
CA MET A 58 -4.43 -19.32 -2.63
C MET A 58 -3.30 -19.89 -3.50
N LYS A 59 -2.57 -19.03 -4.21
CA LYS A 59 -1.44 -19.45 -5.04
C LYS A 59 -0.25 -19.93 -4.22
N SER A 60 0.10 -19.20 -3.16
CA SER A 60 1.15 -19.62 -2.23
C SER A 60 1.05 -18.83 -0.92
N THR A 61 0.66 -19.54 0.14
CA THR A 61 0.64 -18.97 1.49
C THR A 61 2.02 -18.50 1.93
N LYS A 62 3.09 -19.24 1.57
CA LYS A 62 4.48 -18.87 1.95
C LYS A 62 4.91 -17.56 1.30
N LEU A 63 4.60 -17.38 0.00
CA LEU A 63 4.91 -16.15 -0.72
C LEU A 63 4.11 -14.98 -0.15
N TYR A 64 2.81 -15.19 0.12
CA TYR A 64 1.95 -14.18 0.71
C TYR A 64 2.50 -13.69 2.06
N GLU A 65 2.85 -14.61 2.98
CA GLU A 65 3.38 -14.25 4.29
C GLU A 65 4.76 -13.56 4.21
N HIS A 66 5.60 -13.97 3.26
CA HIS A 66 6.88 -13.31 3.03
C HIS A 66 6.66 -11.86 2.54
N LEU A 67 5.86 -11.66 1.50
CA LEU A 67 5.54 -10.34 0.97
C LEU A 67 4.85 -9.46 2.00
N ARG A 68 3.91 -10.02 2.77
CA ARG A 68 3.20 -9.32 3.86
C ARG A 68 4.13 -8.73 4.92
N LYS A 69 5.21 -9.45 5.27
CA LYS A 69 6.19 -8.98 6.26
C LYS A 69 7.07 -7.85 5.74
N HIS A 70 7.33 -7.82 4.43
CA HIS A 70 8.28 -6.89 3.82
C HIS A 70 7.63 -5.71 3.09
N ILE A 71 6.33 -5.79 2.76
CA ILE A 71 5.62 -4.75 2.01
C ILE A 71 4.56 -4.09 2.90
N ILE A 72 4.73 -2.79 3.13
CA ILE A 72 3.89 -1.97 4.02
C ILE A 72 2.41 -1.98 3.59
N SER A 73 2.12 -2.02 2.29
CA SER A 73 0.74 -2.05 1.75
C SER A 73 0.01 -3.40 1.95
N LEU A 74 0.73 -4.47 2.29
CA LEU A 74 0.15 -5.81 2.45
C LEU A 74 -0.20 -6.16 3.90
N GLN A 75 -0.08 -5.23 4.85
CA GLN A 75 -0.44 -5.43 6.26
C GLN A 75 -1.97 -5.44 6.49
N VAL A 76 -2.73 -6.06 5.58
CA VAL A 76 -4.18 -6.21 5.64
C VAL A 76 -4.54 -7.27 6.67
N ARG A 77 -5.26 -6.95 7.74
CA ARG A 77 -5.84 -8.00 8.59
C ARG A 77 -7.06 -8.58 7.87
N VAL A 78 -6.83 -9.61 7.06
CA VAL A 78 -7.92 -10.44 6.53
C VAL A 78 -8.48 -11.23 7.72
N PRO A 79 -9.79 -11.16 8.01
CA PRO A 79 -10.41 -11.93 9.09
C PRO A 79 -10.27 -13.44 8.88
#